data_AF-A0A6B1HKF4-F1
#
_entry.id   AF-A0A6B1HKF4-F1
#
_cell.length_a   1.000
_cell.length_b   1.000
_cell.length_c   1.000
_cell.angle_alpha   90.00
_cell.angle_beta   90.00
_cell.angle_gamma   90.00
#
_symmetry.space_group_name_H-M   'P 1'
#
loop_
_entity.id
_entity.type
_entity.pdbx_description
1 polymer ?
#
loop_
_entity_poly.entity_id
_entity_poly.type
_entity_poly.pdbx_seq_one_letter_code
_entity_poly.pdbx_strand_id
1 'polypeptide(L)'
;MRKFARVFMNGRSQAVRLPREFRFDTDRVGIRREGCNVILSPVYEDWNDYFANAPKIGDDFVEVMSRARRDLMPLEDRESLD
;
A
#
# COMPACT_ATOMS: atom_id res chain seq x y z
N MET A 1 6.25 1.29 16.03
CA MET A 1 7.56 1.71 16.61
C MET A 1 8.13 2.85 15.77
N ARG A 2 8.61 3.94 16.39
CA ARG A 2 9.31 5.03 15.68
C ARG A 2 10.81 4.78 15.71
N LYS A 3 11.47 4.83 14.55
CA LYS A 3 12.94 4.77 14.44
C LYS A 3 13.43 6.03 13.74
N PHE A 4 14.61 6.48 14.13
CA PHE A 4 15.31 7.56 13.43
C PHE A 4 16.17 6.94 12.33
N ALA A 5 16.13 7.54 11.14
CA ALA A 5 16.99 7.19 10.02
C ALA A 5 17.99 8.33 9.79
N ARG A 6 19.20 7.99 9.36
CA ARG A 6 20.22 8.98 9.03
C ARG A 6 20.00 9.50 7.61
N VAL A 7 19.99 10.82 7.47
CA VAL A 7 20.08 11.52 6.18
C VAL A 7 21.55 11.76 5.87
N PHE A 8 21.96 11.49 4.63
CA PHE A 8 23.35 11.65 4.18
C PHE A 8 23.39 12.01 2.68
N MET A 9 24.57 12.37 2.19
CA MET A 9 24.79 12.65 0.76
C MET A 9 25.35 11.41 0.06
N ASN A 10 24.82 11.10 -1.12
CA ASN A 10 25.37 10.14 -2.07
C ASN A 10 25.68 10.87 -3.38
N GLY A 11 26.96 11.22 -3.57
CA GLY A 11 27.37 12.13 -4.64
C GLY A 11 26.70 13.50 -4.48
N ARG A 12 25.95 13.92 -5.51
CA ARG A 12 25.19 15.19 -5.52
C ARG A 12 23.76 15.06 -4.99
N SER A 13 23.34 13.85 -4.63
CA SER A 13 21.97 13.55 -4.20
C SER A 13 21.88 13.37 -2.69
N GLN A 14 20.73 13.70 -2.10
CA GLN A 14 20.41 13.38 -0.71
C GLN A 14 19.80 11.98 -0.62
N ALA A 15 20.17 11.23 0.42
CA ALA A 15 19.71 9.87 0.67
C ALA A 15 19.32 9.65 2.14
N VAL A 16 18.44 8.68 2.38
CA VAL A 16 18.04 8.22 3.71
C VAL A 16 18.46 6.76 3.87
N ARG A 17 19.17 6.43 4.96
CA ARG A 17 19.52 5.03 5.25
C ARG A 17 18.36 4.34 5.95
N LEU A 18 17.67 3.46 5.23
CA LEU A 18 16.56 2.66 5.79
C LEU A 18 17.08 1.60 6.79
N PRO A 19 16.56 1.57 8.04
CA PRO A 19 16.78 0.46 8.95
C PRO A 19 16.25 -0.86 8.36
N ARG A 20 16.73 -2.00 8.86
CA ARG A 20 16.45 -3.33 8.27
C ARG A 20 14.95 -3.61 8.16
N GLU A 21 14.19 -3.23 9.16
CA GLU A 21 12.75 -3.43 9.27
C GLU A 21 11.91 -2.51 8.37
N PHE A 22 12.51 -1.49 7.73
CA PHE A 22 11.85 -0.59 6.78
C PHE A 22 12.39 -0.75 5.35
N ARG A 23 13.15 -1.81 5.07
CA ARG A 23 13.64 -2.06 3.71
C ARG A 23 12.49 -2.48 2.80
N PHE A 24 12.50 -1.96 1.58
CA PHE A 24 11.66 -2.46 0.50
C PHE A 24 12.30 -3.72 -0.10
N ASP A 25 11.45 -4.59 -0.65
CA ASP A 25 11.79 -5.75 -1.48
C ASP A 25 11.91 -5.40 -2.98
N THR A 26 11.56 -4.17 -3.35
CA THR A 26 11.72 -3.60 -4.69
C THR A 26 12.92 -2.67 -4.81
N ASP A 27 13.44 -2.50 -6.03
CA ASP A 27 14.52 -1.59 -6.38
C ASP A 27 14.04 -0.14 -6.63
N ARG A 28 12.73 0.06 -6.79
CA ARG A 28 12.11 1.35 -7.10
C ARG A 28 10.92 1.65 -6.20
N VAL A 29 10.86 2.90 -5.74
CA VAL A 29 9.75 3.41 -4.93
C VAL A 29 9.15 4.67 -5.53
N GLY A 30 7.84 4.80 -5.42
CA GLY A 30 7.13 6.03 -5.67
C GLY A 30 7.39 7.00 -4.52
N ILE A 31 7.54 8.27 -4.83
CA ILE A 31 7.75 9.33 -3.84
C ILE A 31 6.64 10.37 -3.96
N ARG A 32 6.02 10.71 -2.83
CA ARG A 32 5.04 11.80 -2.75
C ARG A 32 5.23 12.59 -1.47
N ARG A 33 4.83 13.87 -1.50
CA ARG A 33 4.87 14.78 -0.36
C ARG A 33 3.46 15.01 0.18
N GLU A 34 3.32 14.93 1.50
CA GLU A 34 2.12 15.31 2.23
C GLU A 34 2.51 16.25 3.38
N GLY A 35 2.29 17.55 3.18
CA GLY A 35 2.77 18.58 4.11
C GLY A 35 4.30 18.51 4.27
N CYS A 36 4.76 18.30 5.51
CA CYS A 36 6.18 18.12 5.83
C CYS A 36 6.68 16.67 5.67
N ASN A 37 5.79 15.72 5.38
CA ASN A 37 6.15 14.31 5.25
C ASN A 37 6.55 13.96 3.82
N VAL A 38 7.53 13.07 3.69
CA VAL A 38 7.87 12.37 2.45
C VAL A 38 7.44 10.93 2.60
N ILE A 39 6.54 10.49 1.73
CA ILE A 39 5.98 9.13 1.73
C ILE A 39 6.62 8.36 0.58
N LEU A 40 7.12 7.17 0.92
CA LEU A 40 7.70 6.22 -0.03
C LEU A 40 6.80 5.00 -0.09
N SER A 41 6.42 4.60 -1.30
CA SER A 41 5.58 3.42 -1.54
C SER A 41 6.26 2.50 -2.57
N PRO A 42 6.13 1.17 -2.47
CA PRO A 42 6.62 0.28 -3.52
C PRO A 42 5.94 0.60 -4.85
N VAL A 43 6.68 0.46 -5.95
CA VAL A 43 6.13 0.48 -7.30
C VAL A 43 6.05 -0.95 -7.79
N TYR A 44 4.90 -1.31 -8.36
CA TYR A 44 4.68 -2.60 -9.01
C TYR A 44 4.69 -2.40 -10.53
N GLU A 45 5.31 -3.32 -11.26
CA GLU A 45 5.44 -3.21 -12.72
C GLU A 45 4.12 -3.50 -13.44
N ASP A 46 3.38 -4.48 -12.94
CA ASP A 46 2.08 -4.89 -13.47
C ASP A 46 1.16 -5.45 -12.36
N TRP A 47 -0.01 -5.94 -12.76
CA TRP A 47 -0.97 -6.53 -11.84
C TRP A 47 -0.51 -7.85 -11.24
N ASN A 48 0.28 -8.65 -11.96
CA ASN A 48 0.78 -9.92 -11.44
C ASN A 48 1.78 -9.68 -10.31
N ASP A 49 2.71 -8.73 -10.51
CA ASP A 49 3.66 -8.28 -9.50
C ASP A 49 2.93 -7.71 -8.28
N TYR A 50 1.90 -6.89 -8.50
CA TYR A 50 1.04 -6.40 -7.42
C TYR A 50 0.41 -7.55 -6.62
N PHE A 51 -0.27 -8.51 -7.26
CA PHE A 51 -0.92 -9.60 -6.52
C PHE A 51 0.06 -10.55 -5.83
N ALA A 52 1.30 -10.64 -6.32
CA ALA A 52 2.35 -11.43 -5.69
C ALA A 52 2.94 -10.75 -4.44
N ASN A 53 3.20 -9.44 -4.52
CA ASN A 53 4.07 -8.72 -3.57
C ASN A 53 3.34 -7.64 -2.75
N ALA A 54 2.11 -7.26 -3.10
CA ALA A 54 1.36 -6.30 -2.31
C ALA A 54 1.03 -6.84 -0.91
N PRO A 55 0.93 -5.96 0.10
CA PRO A 55 0.43 -6.33 1.41
C PRO A 55 -0.90 -7.09 1.28
N LYS A 56 -0.90 -8.33 1.75
CA LYS A 56 -2.11 -9.15 1.71
C LYS A 56 -3.10 -8.62 2.73
N ILE A 57 -4.35 -8.59 2.32
CA ILE A 57 -5.49 -8.35 3.19
C ILE A 57 -5.45 -9.41 4.31
N GLY A 58 -5.59 -8.96 5.56
CA GLY A 58 -5.60 -9.86 6.71
C GLY A 58 -6.84 -10.74 6.75
N ASP A 59 -6.72 -11.90 7.41
CA ASP A 59 -7.84 -12.85 7.57
C ASP A 59 -9.04 -12.22 8.29
N ASP A 60 -8.77 -11.25 9.16
CA ASP A 60 -9.78 -10.46 9.87
C ASP A 60 -10.68 -9.67 8.91
N PHE A 61 -10.10 -9.04 7.90
CA PHE A 61 -10.85 -8.33 6.88
C PHE A 61 -11.72 -9.29 6.05
N VAL A 62 -11.20 -10.46 5.68
CA VAL A 62 -11.97 -11.48 4.94
C VAL A 62 -13.18 -11.93 5.76
N GLU A 63 -13.00 -12.13 7.06
CA GLU A 63 -14.09 -12.49 7.97
C GLU A 63 -15.15 -11.39 8.07
N VAL A 64 -14.72 -10.14 8.26
CA VAL A 64 -15.62 -8.97 8.31
C VAL A 64 -16.40 -8.83 7.00
N MET A 65 -15.74 -8.95 5.86
CA MET A 65 -16.41 -8.84 4.55
C MET A 65 -17.36 -10.00 4.28
N SER A 66 -17.04 -11.20 4.76
CA SER A 66 -17.93 -12.37 4.63
C SER A 66 -19.17 -12.26 5.52
N ARG A 67 -19.06 -11.58 6.66
CA ARG A 67 -20.22 -11.19 7.50
C ARG A 67 -21.03 -10.09 6.81
N ALA A 68 -20.39 -8.99 6.40
CA ALA A 68 -21.05 -7.89 5.71
C ALA A 68 -21.78 -8.33 4.42
N ARG A 69 -21.23 -9.30 3.68
CA ARG A 69 -21.90 -9.88 2.51
C ARG A 69 -23.18 -10.64 2.85
N ARG A 70 -23.26 -11.27 4.02
CA ARG A 70 -24.50 -11.93 4.47
C ARG A 70 -25.60 -10.93 4.83
N ASP A 71 -25.21 -9.73 5.23
CA ASP A 71 -26.12 -8.64 5.60
C ASP A 71 -26.44 -7.72 4.41
N LEU A 72 -25.88 -7.98 3.22
CA LEU A 72 -26.30 -7.29 2.00
C LEU A 72 -27.75 -7.66 1.71
N MET A 73 -28.61 -6.63 1.66
CA MET A 73 -29.94 -6.78 1.10
C MET A 73 -29.83 -7.36 -0.32
N PRO A 74 -30.78 -8.22 -0.74
CA PRO A 74 -30.85 -8.66 -2.13
C PRO A 74 -30.75 -7.44 -3.04
N LEU A 75 -29.99 -7.57 -4.14
CA LEU A 75 -30.02 -6.55 -5.18
C LEU A 75 -31.48 -6.45 -5.64
N GLU A 76 -32.14 -5.36 -5.30
CA GLU A 76 -33.47 -5.07 -5.84
C GLU A 76 -33.35 -4.95 -7.35
N ASP A 77 -34.30 -5.55 -8.06
CA ASP A 77 -34.42 -5.38 -9.49
C ASP A 77 -34.57 -3.87 -9.76
N ARG A 78 -33.52 -3.26 -10.33
CA ARG A 78 -33.62 -1.88 -10.79
C ARG A 78 -34.51 -1.91 -12.01
N GLU A 79 -35.68 -1.27 -11.93
CA GLU A 79 -36.49 -0.99 -13.12
C GLU A 79 -35.60 -0.41 -14.20
N SER A 80 -35.67 -0.98 -15.41
CA SER A 80 -34.99 -0.39 -16.55
C SER A 80 -35.59 0.99 -16.79
N LEU A 81 -34.71 1.98 -16.92
CA LEU A 81 -35.11 3.29 -17.40
C LEU A 81 -35.26 3.16 -18.92
N ASP A 82 -36.44 2.69 -19.34
CA ASP A 82 -36.91 2.77 -20.73
C ASP A 82 -37.23 4.23 -21.10
#